data_AF-A0A1F6ARW2-F1
#
_entry.id   AF-A0A1F6ARW2-F1
#
_cell.length_a   1.000
_cell.length_b   1.000
_cell.length_c   1.000
_cell.angle_alpha   90.00
_cell.angle_beta   90.00
_cell.angle_gamma   90.00
#
_symmetry.space_group_name_H-M   'P 1'
#
loop_
_entity.id
_entity.type
_entity.pdbx_description
1 polymer ?
#
loop_
_entity_poly.entity_id
_entity_poly.type
_entity_poly.pdbx_seq_one_letter_code
_entity_poly.pdbx_strand_id
1 'polypeptide(L)'
;MKNPVIQELIEKTYRELSEPPKPIQRSRVWQSSNGYIFLIPWANASLLRIMIIRFTSPLPKSYYRFKNQIDDAARSVVANIEEGFARPTTSEYLTFLGYSQGSLKEVKGDIERARQDGLLNSISGSSALGLGIDFKTWHEALKASVVSKPAGGTGRDDKLEEFRGDYRNLKEGENPLKSFKFLYDPVDNLRVSDLTYEIFIELINKTDWHLRRLVTSLEEKLASDKKYYQVEKARIRGKVRGI
;
A
#
# COMPACT_ATOMS: atom_id res chain seq x y z
N MET A 1 18.49 -42.55 43.38
CA MET A 1 19.13 -41.39 42.73
C MET A 1 18.09 -40.66 41.90
N LYS A 2 18.01 -39.32 41.96
CA LYS A 2 17.12 -38.55 41.09
C LYS A 2 17.60 -38.71 39.65
N ASN A 3 16.68 -38.98 38.73
CA ASN A 3 17.02 -39.15 37.31
C ASN A 3 17.57 -37.81 36.78
N PRO A 4 18.82 -37.78 36.27
CA PRO A 4 19.47 -36.55 35.83
C PRO A 4 18.71 -35.83 34.72
N VAL A 5 18.02 -36.57 33.85
CA VAL A 5 17.16 -36.01 32.80
C VAL A 5 15.97 -35.27 33.39
N ILE A 6 15.38 -35.80 34.48
CA ILE A 6 14.25 -35.16 35.17
C ILE A 6 14.73 -33.87 35.86
N GLN A 7 15.93 -33.86 36.45
CA GLN A 7 16.48 -32.63 37.04
C GLN A 7 16.75 -31.55 35.99
N GLU A 8 17.30 -31.92 34.84
CA GLU A 8 17.54 -30.99 33.73
C GLU A 8 16.23 -30.39 33.18
N LEU A 9 15.19 -31.23 33.03
CA LEU A 9 13.85 -30.77 32.64
C LEU A 9 13.23 -29.82 33.66
N ILE A 10 13.38 -30.11 34.96
CA ILE A 10 12.89 -29.26 36.04
C ILE A 10 13.62 -27.91 36.03
N GLU A 11 14.95 -27.91 35.92
CA GLU A 11 15.75 -26.68 35.85
C GLU A 11 15.42 -25.85 34.60
N LYS A 12 15.24 -26.51 33.45
CA LYS A 12 14.80 -25.85 32.21
C LYS A 12 13.42 -25.22 32.39
N THR A 13 12.48 -25.94 33.00
CA THR A 13 11.11 -25.45 33.24
C THR A 13 11.12 -24.25 34.20
N TYR A 14 11.87 -24.31 35.31
CA TYR A 14 12.02 -23.17 36.21
C TYR A 14 12.72 -21.98 35.54
N ARG A 15 13.68 -22.22 34.64
CA ARG A 15 14.32 -21.18 33.85
C ARG A 15 13.35 -20.52 32.87
N GLU A 16 12.49 -21.30 32.21
CA GLU A 16 11.45 -20.80 31.30
C GLU A 16 10.36 -20.03 32.05
N LEU A 17 9.93 -20.50 33.23
CA LEU A 17 8.93 -19.84 34.08
C LEU A 17 9.46 -18.55 34.76
N SER A 18 10.78 -18.45 34.97
CA SER A 18 11.42 -17.24 35.51
C SER A 18 11.84 -16.24 34.43
N GLU A 19 11.72 -16.59 33.15
CA GLU A 19 11.86 -15.60 32.10
C GLU A 19 10.70 -14.61 32.16
N PRO A 20 10.94 -13.29 31.95
CA PRO A 20 9.83 -12.37 31.77
C PRO A 20 8.98 -12.85 30.58
N PRO A 21 7.64 -12.70 30.65
CA PRO A 21 6.77 -13.08 29.54
C PRO A 21 7.29 -12.41 28.27
N LYS A 22 7.47 -13.21 27.19
CA LYS A 22 7.81 -12.65 25.88
C LYS A 22 6.80 -11.54 25.60
N PRO A 23 7.23 -10.30 25.33
CA PRO A 23 6.29 -9.24 25.01
C PRO A 23 5.48 -9.73 23.83
N ILE A 24 4.16 -9.72 23.97
CA ILE A 24 3.27 -9.93 22.84
C ILE A 24 3.74 -8.93 21.79
N GLN A 25 4.10 -9.40 20.58
CA GLN A 25 4.53 -8.53 19.49
C GLN A 25 3.34 -7.68 19.04
N ARG A 26 3.00 -6.66 19.82
CA ARG A 26 2.14 -5.54 19.42
C ARG A 26 3.05 -4.38 19.05
N SER A 27 3.99 -4.61 18.12
CA SER A 27 4.87 -3.55 17.63
C SER A 27 4.07 -2.45 16.91
N ARG A 28 2.83 -2.75 16.53
CA ARG A 28 1.84 -1.81 16.03
C ARG A 28 0.67 -1.70 17.00
N VAL A 29 0.57 -0.57 17.67
CA VAL A 29 -0.64 -0.16 18.41
C VAL A 29 -1.49 0.65 17.44
N TRP A 30 -2.69 0.15 17.15
CA TRP A 30 -3.64 0.80 16.25
C TRP A 30 -4.10 2.15 16.83
N GLN A 31 -3.59 3.25 16.29
CA GLN A 31 -4.10 4.59 16.60
C GLN A 31 -5.20 5.02 15.61
N SER A 32 -5.17 4.50 14.38
CA SER A 32 -6.26 4.61 13.40
C SER A 32 -6.20 3.45 12.40
N SER A 33 -7.36 2.97 11.93
CA SER A 33 -7.45 1.89 10.94
C SER A 33 -6.91 2.29 9.56
N ASN A 34 -6.87 3.59 9.26
CA ASN A 34 -6.62 4.10 7.91
C ASN A 34 -5.27 4.82 7.77
N GLY A 35 -4.30 4.61 8.66
CA GLY A 35 -3.03 5.35 8.63
C GLY A 35 -2.21 5.16 7.33
N TYR A 36 -2.52 4.15 6.51
CA TYR A 36 -1.94 3.98 5.18
C TYR A 36 -2.23 5.14 4.22
N ILE A 37 -3.30 5.92 4.44
CA ILE A 37 -3.65 7.08 3.58
C ILE A 37 -2.56 8.16 3.58
N PHE A 38 -1.73 8.20 4.63
CA PHE A 38 -0.62 9.15 4.76
C PHE A 38 0.66 8.65 4.07
N LEU A 39 0.66 7.45 3.50
CA LEU A 39 1.81 6.89 2.83
C LEU A 39 1.86 7.36 1.37
N ILE A 40 2.97 8.00 0.99
CA ILE A 40 3.28 8.31 -0.40
C ILE A 40 3.20 7.08 -1.33
N PRO A 41 3.75 5.89 -0.97
CA PRO A 41 3.64 4.73 -1.87
C PRO A 41 2.19 4.28 -2.10
N TRP A 42 1.29 4.47 -1.12
CA TRP A 42 -0.14 4.19 -1.30
C TRP A 42 -0.78 5.18 -2.27
N ALA A 43 -0.51 6.48 -2.12
CA ALA A 43 -1.05 7.50 -3.01
C ALA A 43 -0.58 7.33 -4.46
N ASN A 44 0.69 6.99 -4.65
CA ASN A 44 1.24 6.70 -5.98
C ASN A 44 0.64 5.43 -6.58
N ALA A 45 0.49 4.36 -5.79
CA ALA A 45 -0.14 3.11 -6.25
C ALA A 45 -1.61 3.34 -6.64
N SER A 46 -2.34 4.16 -5.88
CA SER A 46 -3.72 4.55 -6.19
C SER A 46 -3.82 5.32 -7.51
N LEU A 47 -2.92 6.28 -7.74
CA LEU A 47 -2.84 6.97 -9.04
C LEU A 47 -2.53 5.99 -10.18
N LEU A 48 -1.55 5.09 -9.97
CA LEU A 48 -1.15 4.11 -10.98
C LEU A 48 -2.34 3.23 -11.37
N ARG A 49 -3.11 2.75 -10.39
CA ARG A 49 -4.33 1.99 -10.62
C ARG A 49 -5.36 2.79 -11.44
N ILE A 50 -5.57 4.08 -11.12
CA ILE A 50 -6.49 4.93 -11.88
C ILE A 50 -6.04 5.08 -13.34
N MET A 51 -4.75 5.33 -13.57
CA MET A 51 -4.17 5.46 -14.92
C MET A 51 -4.30 4.15 -15.70
N ILE A 52 -4.07 2.99 -15.06
CA ILE A 52 -4.22 1.68 -15.68
C ILE A 52 -5.67 1.41 -16.07
N ILE A 53 -6.63 1.64 -15.17
CA ILE A 53 -8.05 1.44 -15.52
C ILE A 53 -8.44 2.37 -16.67
N ARG A 54 -7.99 3.63 -16.67
CA ARG A 54 -8.25 4.55 -17.79
C ARG A 54 -7.65 4.03 -19.09
N PHE A 55 -6.40 3.60 -19.08
CA PHE A 55 -5.69 3.01 -20.23
C PHE A 55 -6.39 1.75 -20.77
N THR A 56 -6.81 0.82 -19.89
CA THR A 56 -7.34 -0.47 -20.33
C THR A 56 -8.82 -0.44 -20.67
N SER A 57 -9.60 0.50 -20.12
CA SER A 57 -11.06 0.58 -20.34
C SER A 57 -11.50 0.65 -21.81
N PRO A 58 -10.85 1.41 -22.70
CA PRO A 58 -11.25 1.47 -24.11
C PRO A 58 -10.74 0.31 -24.96
N LEU A 59 -9.96 -0.63 -24.42
CA LEU A 59 -9.43 -1.74 -25.21
C LEU A 59 -10.55 -2.68 -25.68
N PRO A 60 -10.46 -3.22 -26.91
CA PRO A 60 -11.49 -4.11 -27.45
C PRO A 60 -11.50 -5.46 -26.74
N LYS A 61 -12.58 -6.23 -26.93
CA LYS A 61 -12.83 -7.53 -26.27
C LYS A 61 -11.67 -8.53 -26.39
N SER A 62 -10.91 -8.47 -27.49
CA SER A 62 -9.74 -9.33 -27.72
C SER A 62 -8.65 -9.17 -26.64
N TYR A 63 -8.60 -8.04 -25.91
CA TYR A 63 -7.62 -7.76 -24.87
C TYR A 63 -8.16 -7.93 -23.44
N TYR A 64 -9.35 -8.51 -23.25
CA TYR A 64 -9.93 -8.67 -21.92
C TYR A 64 -9.04 -9.43 -20.94
N ARG A 65 -8.30 -10.44 -21.42
CA ARG A 65 -7.35 -11.16 -20.57
C ARG A 65 -6.22 -10.25 -20.09
N PHE A 66 -5.63 -9.46 -20.99
CA PHE A 66 -4.58 -8.50 -20.66
C PHE A 66 -5.11 -7.43 -19.69
N LYS A 67 -6.27 -6.86 -19.99
CA LYS A 67 -6.96 -5.89 -19.12
C LYS A 67 -7.12 -6.43 -17.70
N ASN A 68 -7.68 -7.64 -17.54
CA ASN A 68 -7.91 -8.20 -16.22
C ASN A 68 -6.60 -8.41 -15.45
N GLN A 69 -5.56 -8.93 -16.13
CA GLN A 69 -4.26 -9.19 -15.50
C GLN A 69 -3.62 -7.90 -14.96
N ILE A 70 -3.52 -6.85 -15.78
CA ILE A 70 -2.88 -5.60 -15.34
C ILE A 70 -3.75 -4.82 -14.34
N ASP A 71 -5.08 -4.82 -14.50
CA ASP A 71 -6.01 -4.18 -13.57
C ASP A 71 -5.94 -4.86 -12.18
N ASP A 72 -5.87 -6.19 -12.14
CA ASP A 72 -5.75 -6.97 -10.90
C ASP A 72 -4.38 -6.79 -10.24
N ALA A 73 -3.30 -6.78 -11.01
CA ALA A 73 -1.96 -6.51 -10.51
C ALA A 73 -1.90 -5.11 -9.88
N ALA A 74 -2.43 -4.08 -10.56
CA ALA A 74 -2.48 -2.72 -10.04
C ALA A 74 -3.33 -2.59 -8.78
N ARG A 75 -4.50 -3.24 -8.74
CA ARG A 75 -5.34 -3.31 -7.53
C ARG A 75 -4.58 -3.98 -6.38
N SER A 76 -3.82 -5.03 -6.67
CA SER A 76 -3.06 -5.79 -5.67
C SER A 76 -1.95 -4.95 -5.04
N VAL A 77 -1.29 -4.04 -5.79
CA VAL A 77 -0.30 -3.11 -5.20
C VAL A 77 -0.93 -2.31 -4.05
N VAL A 78 -2.11 -1.71 -4.30
CA VAL A 78 -2.84 -0.89 -3.32
C VAL A 78 -3.34 -1.76 -2.16
N ALA A 79 -4.07 -2.84 -2.47
CA ALA A 79 -4.70 -3.69 -1.47
C ALA A 79 -3.68 -4.33 -0.51
N ASN A 80 -2.50 -4.74 -1.00
CA ASN A 80 -1.45 -5.28 -0.16
C ASN A 80 -0.87 -4.23 0.81
N ILE A 81 -0.81 -2.94 0.44
CA ILE A 81 -0.40 -1.87 1.36
C ILE A 81 -1.43 -1.70 2.47
N GLU A 82 -2.72 -1.70 2.12
CA GLU A 82 -3.85 -1.55 3.05
C GLU A 82 -3.96 -2.75 4.00
N GLU A 83 -3.96 -3.96 3.46
CA GLU A 83 -4.04 -5.21 4.22
C GLU A 83 -2.78 -5.44 5.06
N GLY A 84 -1.61 -5.05 4.55
CA GLY A 84 -0.37 -5.04 5.30
C GLY A 84 -0.39 -4.04 6.45
N PHE A 85 -0.95 -2.84 6.22
CA PHE A 85 -1.16 -1.86 7.27
C PHE A 85 -2.06 -2.46 8.35
N ALA A 86 -3.10 -3.18 7.92
CA ALA A 86 -3.97 -4.18 8.58
C ALA A 86 -3.36 -5.11 9.64
N ARG A 87 -2.05 -5.39 9.55
CA ARG A 87 -1.42 -6.48 10.29
C ARG A 87 -0.95 -6.08 11.69
N PRO A 88 -1.06 -6.99 12.68
CA PRO A 88 -0.70 -6.70 14.07
C PRO A 88 0.81 -6.53 14.28
N THR A 89 1.64 -7.13 13.44
CA THR A 89 3.11 -7.04 13.56
C THR A 89 3.74 -6.26 12.40
N THR A 90 4.87 -5.61 12.67
CA THR A 90 5.71 -4.99 11.63
C THR A 90 6.27 -6.04 10.67
N SER A 91 6.55 -7.25 11.15
CA SER A 91 7.08 -8.33 10.31
C SER A 91 6.08 -8.76 9.23
N GLU A 92 4.82 -8.93 9.60
CA GLU A 92 3.76 -9.23 8.63
C GLU A 92 3.57 -8.06 7.67
N TYR A 93 3.61 -6.81 8.16
CA TYR A 93 3.50 -5.66 7.26
C TYR A 93 4.61 -5.66 6.19
N LEU A 94 5.85 -5.95 6.58
CA LEU A 94 6.98 -6.09 5.65
C LEU A 94 6.72 -7.17 4.59
N THR A 95 6.14 -8.31 4.97
CA THR A 95 5.73 -9.36 4.03
C THR A 95 4.72 -8.85 3.01
N PHE A 96 3.69 -8.12 3.45
CA PHE A 96 2.68 -7.53 2.57
C PHE A 96 3.25 -6.45 1.65
N LEU A 97 4.16 -5.61 2.13
CA LEU A 97 4.88 -4.66 1.28
C LEU A 97 5.72 -5.37 0.21
N GLY A 98 6.28 -6.54 0.53
CA GLY A 98 6.92 -7.41 -0.45
C GLY A 98 5.96 -7.89 -1.55
N TYR A 99 4.72 -8.25 -1.19
CA TYR A 99 3.68 -8.57 -2.18
C TYR A 99 3.30 -7.36 -3.05
N SER A 100 3.19 -6.16 -2.47
CA SER A 100 2.98 -4.93 -3.25
C SER A 100 4.11 -4.70 -4.27
N GLN A 101 5.36 -4.93 -3.90
CA GLN A 101 6.50 -4.82 -4.82
C GLN A 101 6.46 -5.87 -5.94
N GLY A 102 6.05 -7.10 -5.62
CA GLY A 102 5.82 -8.16 -6.61
C GLY A 102 4.77 -7.76 -7.64
N SER A 103 3.59 -7.33 -7.19
CA SER A 103 2.52 -6.86 -8.09
C SER A 103 2.94 -5.62 -8.90
N LEU A 104 3.72 -4.70 -8.32
CA LEU A 104 4.22 -3.53 -9.04
C LEU A 104 5.18 -3.93 -10.17
N LYS A 105 5.96 -5.01 -9.97
CA LYS A 105 6.84 -5.57 -10.99
C LYS A 105 6.05 -6.21 -12.13
N GLU A 106 4.93 -6.88 -11.83
CA GLU A 106 4.01 -7.40 -12.85
C GLU A 106 3.41 -6.27 -13.69
N VAL A 107 2.88 -5.23 -13.04
CA VAL A 107 2.38 -4.02 -13.72
C VAL A 107 3.44 -3.43 -14.66
N LYS A 108 4.69 -3.30 -14.19
CA LYS A 108 5.81 -2.82 -15.04
C LYS A 108 6.03 -3.69 -16.27
N GLY A 109 5.94 -5.01 -16.11
CA GLY A 109 6.07 -5.95 -17.23
C GLY A 109 4.93 -5.80 -18.24
N ASP A 110 3.70 -5.61 -17.77
CA ASP A 110 2.54 -5.45 -18.65
C ASP A 110 2.51 -4.10 -19.38
N ILE A 111 2.97 -3.02 -18.74
CA ILE A 111 3.19 -1.72 -19.40
C ILE A 111 4.28 -1.83 -20.49
N GLU A 112 5.36 -2.56 -20.22
CA GLU A 112 6.40 -2.79 -21.22
C GLU A 112 5.87 -3.57 -22.44
N ARG A 113 5.10 -4.64 -22.19
CA ARG A 113 4.44 -5.41 -23.25
C ARG A 113 3.44 -4.57 -24.04
N ALA A 114 2.61 -3.77 -23.36
CA ALA A 114 1.67 -2.86 -24.02
C ALA A 114 2.37 -1.88 -24.97
N ARG A 115 3.55 -1.37 -24.61
CA ARG A 115 4.36 -0.55 -25.51
C ARG A 115 4.86 -1.36 -26.71
N GLN A 116 5.38 -2.57 -26.48
CA GLN A 116 5.88 -3.47 -27.54
C GLN A 116 4.79 -3.87 -28.54
N ASP A 117 3.58 -4.09 -28.03
CA ASP A 117 2.40 -4.45 -28.83
C ASP A 117 1.74 -3.24 -29.51
N GLY A 118 2.28 -2.03 -29.33
CA GLY A 118 1.75 -0.79 -29.92
C GLY A 118 0.45 -0.29 -29.30
N LEU A 119 0.05 -0.80 -28.14
CA LEU A 119 -1.15 -0.37 -27.40
C LEU A 119 -0.92 0.95 -26.65
N LEU A 120 0.34 1.23 -26.27
CA LEU A 120 0.71 2.38 -25.48
C LEU A 120 1.76 3.22 -26.21
N ASN A 121 1.45 4.50 -26.40
CA ASN A 121 2.36 5.43 -27.07
C ASN A 121 3.58 5.73 -26.20
N SER A 122 4.71 6.00 -26.85
CA SER A 122 5.96 6.45 -26.22
C SER A 122 6.29 7.84 -26.74
N ILE A 123 6.38 8.79 -25.82
CA ILE A 123 6.71 10.19 -26.10
C ILE A 123 7.84 10.58 -25.17
N SER A 124 9.03 10.71 -25.74
CA SER A 124 10.23 11.08 -24.99
C SER A 124 10.01 12.40 -24.23
N GLY A 125 10.37 12.42 -22.95
CA GLY A 125 10.23 13.59 -22.08
C GLY A 125 8.82 13.81 -21.51
N SER A 126 7.82 13.01 -21.88
CA SER A 126 6.52 13.06 -21.21
C SER A 126 6.64 12.62 -19.75
N SER A 127 5.85 13.25 -18.87
CA SER A 127 5.92 13.06 -17.42
C SER A 127 4.58 13.36 -16.77
N ALA A 128 4.36 12.87 -15.55
CA ALA A 128 3.16 13.16 -14.78
C ALA A 128 2.98 14.68 -14.57
N LEU A 129 4.08 15.41 -14.32
CA LEU A 129 4.05 16.87 -14.21
C LEU A 129 3.63 17.53 -15.53
N GLY A 130 4.03 16.98 -16.68
CA GLY A 130 3.57 17.42 -18.00
C GLY A 130 2.06 17.28 -18.21
N LEU A 131 1.40 16.41 -17.45
CA LEU A 131 -0.07 16.28 -17.39
C LEU A 131 -0.71 17.19 -16.33
N GLY A 132 0.08 18.04 -15.66
CA GLY A 132 -0.36 18.84 -14.52
C GLY A 132 -0.50 18.03 -13.22
N ILE A 133 -0.05 16.78 -13.19
CA ILE A 133 -0.12 15.92 -11.99
C ILE A 133 1.12 16.18 -11.11
N ASP A 134 0.92 17.00 -10.08
CA ASP A 134 1.86 17.14 -8.97
C ASP A 134 1.57 16.10 -7.89
N PHE A 135 2.53 15.23 -7.59
CA PHE A 135 2.30 14.10 -6.67
C PHE A 135 1.96 14.53 -5.25
N LYS A 136 2.48 15.66 -4.79
CA LYS A 136 2.17 16.17 -3.44
C LYS A 136 0.71 16.62 -3.38
N THR A 137 0.29 17.41 -4.36
CA THR A 137 -1.08 17.93 -4.46
C THR A 137 -2.08 16.79 -4.68
N TRP A 138 -1.73 15.81 -5.51
CA TRP A 138 -2.50 14.57 -5.67
C TRP A 138 -2.66 13.84 -4.33
N HIS A 139 -1.58 13.69 -3.55
CA HIS A 139 -1.64 13.00 -2.27
C HIS A 139 -2.59 13.72 -1.29
N GLU A 140 -2.56 15.05 -1.24
CA GLU A 140 -3.52 15.82 -0.43
C GLU A 140 -4.97 15.62 -0.90
N ALA A 141 -5.22 15.68 -2.21
CA ALA A 141 -6.56 15.48 -2.77
C ALA A 141 -7.10 14.06 -2.48
N LEU A 142 -6.29 13.03 -2.70
CA LEU A 142 -6.67 11.64 -2.42
C LEU A 142 -6.93 11.39 -0.92
N LYS A 143 -6.12 12.00 -0.04
CA LYS A 143 -6.39 11.94 1.40
C LYS A 143 -7.74 12.58 1.73
N ALA A 144 -8.01 13.76 1.19
CA ALA A 144 -9.28 14.45 1.42
C ALA A 144 -10.48 13.66 0.88
N SER A 145 -10.34 12.92 -0.23
CA SER A 145 -11.42 12.11 -0.79
C SER A 145 -11.73 10.85 0.03
N VAL A 146 -10.77 10.34 0.81
CA VAL A 146 -10.94 9.12 1.62
C VAL A 146 -11.30 9.44 3.07
N VAL A 147 -10.85 10.58 3.61
CA VAL A 147 -11.24 11.07 4.94
C VAL A 147 -12.58 11.78 4.82
N SER A 148 -13.69 11.04 4.80
CA SER A 148 -14.99 11.63 5.06
C SER A 148 -15.00 12.20 6.49
N LYS A 149 -15.37 13.49 6.63
CA LYS A 149 -15.46 14.18 7.92
C LYS A 149 -16.30 13.35 8.90
N PRO A 150 -15.83 13.09 10.14
CA PRO A 150 -16.70 12.57 11.18
C PRO A 150 -17.81 13.59 11.46
N ALA A 151 -19.02 13.08 11.69
CA ALA A 151 -20.24 13.85 11.90
C ALA A 151 -20.07 14.98 12.94
N GLY A 152 -20.43 16.21 12.54
CA GLY A 152 -20.60 17.35 13.44
C GLY A 152 -19.92 18.63 12.93
N GLY A 153 -20.62 19.43 12.13
CA GLY A 153 -20.13 20.77 11.78
C GLY A 153 -20.81 21.36 10.56
N THR A 154 -21.85 22.15 10.82
CA THR A 154 -22.66 22.92 9.86
C THR A 154 -21.83 23.70 8.84
N GLY A 155 -22.07 23.51 7.54
CA GLY A 155 -21.59 24.45 6.52
C GLY A 155 -21.38 23.84 5.15
N ARG A 156 -22.39 24.01 4.28
CA ARG A 156 -22.45 23.77 2.82
C ARG A 156 -22.07 22.38 2.33
N ASP A 157 -23.12 21.69 1.89
CA ASP A 157 -23.10 20.53 1.01
C ASP A 157 -22.38 20.84 -0.31
N ASP A 158 -21.05 20.86 -0.33
CA ASP A 158 -20.33 20.47 -1.53
C ASP A 158 -20.39 18.94 -1.58
N LYS A 159 -21.51 18.49 -2.15
CA LYS A 159 -21.84 17.09 -2.38
C LYS A 159 -20.64 16.42 -3.06
N LEU A 160 -19.92 15.58 -2.33
CA LEU A 160 -19.43 14.33 -2.93
C LEU A 160 -20.68 13.67 -3.50
N GLU A 161 -20.90 13.77 -4.82
CA GLU A 161 -21.95 13.02 -5.47
C GLU A 161 -21.63 11.54 -5.29
N GLU A 162 -22.15 10.94 -4.22
CA GLU A 162 -22.18 9.51 -4.07
C GLU A 162 -22.87 8.93 -5.30
N PHE A 163 -22.12 8.19 -6.11
CA PHE A 163 -22.67 7.46 -7.23
C PHE A 163 -23.70 6.44 -6.71
N ARG A 164 -24.98 6.80 -6.77
CA ARG A 164 -26.14 5.92 -6.53
C ARG A 164 -26.52 5.12 -7.78
N GLY A 165 -25.54 4.81 -8.63
CA GLY A 165 -25.80 4.11 -9.87
C GLY A 165 -26.08 2.63 -9.64
N ASP A 166 -27.10 2.11 -10.32
CA ASP A 166 -27.40 0.69 -10.35
C ASP A 166 -26.34 -0.04 -11.18
N TYR A 167 -25.38 -0.69 -10.51
CA TYR A 167 -24.33 -1.49 -11.16
C TYR A 167 -24.85 -2.58 -12.10
N ARG A 168 -26.15 -2.93 -12.01
CA ARG A 168 -26.79 -3.93 -12.89
C ARG A 168 -27.12 -3.39 -14.28
N ASN A 169 -27.09 -2.07 -14.47
CA ASN A 169 -27.48 -1.40 -15.72
C ASN A 169 -26.35 -0.59 -16.38
N LEU A 170 -25.08 -0.84 -16.01
CA LEU A 170 -23.94 -0.23 -16.70
C LEU A 170 -23.95 -0.64 -18.18
N LYS A 171 -24.15 0.32 -19.07
CA LYS A 171 -24.07 0.06 -20.51
C LYS A 171 -22.63 -0.28 -20.89
N GLU A 172 -22.46 -1.14 -21.89
CA GLU A 172 -21.14 -1.48 -22.44
C GLU A 172 -20.41 -0.17 -22.84
N GLY A 173 -19.34 0.19 -22.13
CA GLY A 173 -18.58 1.45 -22.33
C GLY A 173 -18.73 2.52 -21.22
N GLU A 174 -19.59 2.31 -20.22
CA GLU A 174 -19.65 3.16 -19.02
C GLU A 174 -18.55 2.78 -18.02
N ASN A 175 -17.49 3.59 -17.95
CA ASN A 175 -16.39 3.40 -17.00
C ASN A 175 -16.80 3.92 -15.60
N PRO A 176 -16.77 3.10 -14.53
CA PRO A 176 -17.10 3.52 -13.17
C PRO A 176 -16.25 4.70 -12.65
N LEU A 177 -15.05 4.90 -13.19
CA LEU A 177 -14.24 6.08 -12.86
C LEU A 177 -14.85 7.40 -13.35
N LYS A 178 -15.78 7.39 -14.32
CA LYS A 178 -16.41 8.63 -14.79
C LYS A 178 -17.29 9.29 -13.73
N SER A 179 -17.86 8.51 -12.80
CA SER A 179 -18.77 9.04 -11.78
C SER A 179 -18.07 9.51 -10.51
N PHE A 180 -16.93 8.92 -10.15
CA PHE A 180 -16.18 9.36 -8.98
C PHE A 180 -15.22 10.52 -9.32
N LYS A 181 -15.30 11.61 -8.57
CA LYS A 181 -14.41 12.78 -8.71
C LYS A 181 -13.52 12.90 -7.48
N PHE A 182 -12.20 13.01 -7.69
CA PHE A 182 -11.22 13.25 -6.64
C PHE A 182 -11.12 14.72 -6.25
N LEU A 183 -11.81 15.61 -6.98
CA LEU A 183 -11.66 17.06 -6.89
C LEU A 183 -10.21 17.48 -7.20
N TYR A 184 -9.60 16.77 -8.17
CA TYR A 184 -8.26 17.03 -8.65
C TYR A 184 -8.26 16.91 -10.18
N ASP A 185 -8.48 18.04 -10.84
CA ASP A 185 -8.71 18.15 -12.28
C ASP A 185 -7.72 17.39 -13.17
N PRO A 186 -6.40 17.41 -12.91
CA PRO A 186 -5.43 16.66 -13.73
C PRO A 186 -5.71 15.15 -13.78
N VAL A 187 -6.23 14.56 -12.68
CA VAL A 187 -6.60 13.14 -12.64
C VAL A 187 -8.03 12.93 -13.10
N ASP A 188 -8.96 13.79 -12.70
CA ASP A 188 -10.38 13.67 -13.03
C ASP A 188 -10.62 13.76 -14.55
N ASN A 189 -9.84 14.59 -15.24
CA ASN A 189 -9.98 14.87 -16.68
C ASN A 189 -8.93 14.15 -17.55
N LEU A 190 -8.15 13.23 -16.98
CA LEU A 190 -7.09 12.49 -17.67
C LEU A 190 -7.61 11.72 -18.89
N ARG A 191 -7.07 11.98 -20.09
CA ARG A 191 -7.48 11.28 -21.31
C ARG A 191 -6.54 10.12 -21.60
N VAL A 192 -7.06 9.08 -22.24
CA VAL A 192 -6.25 7.90 -22.64
C VAL A 192 -5.13 8.32 -23.58
N SER A 193 -5.39 9.28 -24.49
CA SER A 193 -4.41 9.82 -25.44
C SER A 193 -3.22 10.51 -24.77
N ASP A 194 -3.37 10.95 -23.53
CA ASP A 194 -2.33 11.66 -22.77
C ASP A 194 -1.42 10.68 -22.01
N LEU A 195 -1.83 9.41 -21.90
CA LEU A 195 -1.07 8.37 -21.22
C LEU A 195 0.01 7.81 -22.14
N THR A 196 1.25 7.85 -21.64
CA THR A 196 2.42 7.35 -22.36
C THR A 196 3.18 6.35 -21.49
N TYR A 197 4.00 5.55 -22.14
CA TYR A 197 4.91 4.63 -21.47
C TYR A 197 5.78 5.32 -20.42
N GLU A 198 6.37 6.47 -20.73
CA GLU A 198 7.29 7.19 -19.86
C GLU A 198 6.62 7.60 -18.55
N ILE A 199 5.36 8.04 -18.62
CA ILE A 199 4.59 8.46 -17.44
C ILE A 199 4.30 7.28 -16.52
N PHE A 200 3.93 6.12 -17.09
CA PHE A 200 3.76 4.90 -16.30
C PHE A 200 5.07 4.48 -15.64
N ILE A 201 6.18 4.48 -16.39
CA ILE A 201 7.50 4.11 -15.85
C ILE A 201 7.95 5.08 -14.77
N GLU A 202 7.73 6.39 -14.93
CA GLU A 202 8.00 7.40 -13.91
C GLU A 202 7.27 7.06 -12.61
N LEU A 203 5.95 6.86 -12.69
CA LEU A 203 5.12 6.60 -11.52
C LEU A 203 5.46 5.26 -10.86
N ILE A 204 5.72 4.22 -11.65
CA ILE A 204 6.14 2.90 -11.16
C ILE A 204 7.47 3.02 -10.40
N ASN A 205 8.47 3.69 -10.98
CA ASN A 205 9.78 3.81 -10.36
C ASN A 205 9.71 4.65 -9.07
N LYS A 206 8.92 5.73 -9.05
CA LYS A 206 8.68 6.52 -7.84
C LYS A 206 7.96 5.70 -6.77
N THR A 207 6.95 4.92 -7.16
CA THR A 207 6.23 4.01 -6.23
C THR A 207 7.18 2.99 -5.62
N ASP A 208 8.01 2.33 -6.42
CA ASP A 208 9.00 1.35 -5.94
C ASP A 208 10.02 1.99 -4.99
N TRP A 209 10.52 3.19 -5.32
CA TRP A 209 11.44 3.92 -4.45
C TRP A 209 10.81 4.21 -3.08
N HIS A 210 9.57 4.70 -3.07
CA HIS A 210 8.86 4.99 -1.82
C HIS A 210 8.52 3.73 -1.02
N LEU A 211 8.18 2.62 -1.68
CA LEU A 211 8.00 1.33 -1.03
C LEU A 211 9.28 0.85 -0.36
N ARG A 212 10.42 0.92 -1.05
CA ARG A 212 11.73 0.56 -0.48
C ARG A 212 12.09 1.43 0.73
N ARG A 213 11.86 2.74 0.64
CA ARG A 213 12.11 3.66 1.76
C ARG A 213 11.24 3.32 2.97
N LEU A 214 9.97 3.00 2.74
CA LEU A 214 9.07 2.55 3.80
C LEU A 214 9.57 1.24 4.44
N VAL A 215 9.95 0.26 3.62
CA VAL A 215 10.52 -1.02 4.09
C VAL A 215 11.75 -0.78 4.96
N THR A 216 12.74 -0.02 4.47
CA THR A 216 13.96 0.28 5.23
C THR A 216 13.64 0.94 6.57
N SER A 217 12.73 1.93 6.59
CA SER A 217 12.34 2.60 7.83
C SER A 217 11.68 1.65 8.83
N LEU A 218 10.83 0.73 8.35
CA LEU A 218 10.17 -0.27 9.20
C LEU A 218 11.16 -1.32 9.72
N GLU A 219 12.15 -1.73 8.92
CA GLU A 219 13.21 -2.66 9.32
C GLU A 219 14.11 -2.03 10.40
N GLU A 220 14.52 -0.77 10.23
CA GLU A 220 15.30 -0.02 11.22
C GLU A 220 14.54 0.10 12.55
N LYS A 221 13.25 0.44 12.48
CA LYS A 221 12.38 0.50 13.67
C LYS A 221 12.30 -0.86 14.35
N LEU A 222 12.06 -1.93 13.59
CA LEU A 222 11.97 -3.29 14.12
C LEU A 222 13.29 -3.74 14.78
N ALA A 223 14.44 -3.37 14.21
CA ALA A 223 15.75 -3.66 14.78
C ALA A 223 15.99 -2.89 16.08
N SER A 224 15.60 -1.61 16.13
CA SER A 224 15.68 -0.77 17.33
C SER A 224 14.82 -1.34 18.47
N ASP A 225 13.57 -1.73 18.18
CA ASP A 225 12.65 -2.31 19.17
C ASP A 225 13.20 -3.63 19.74
N LYS A 226 13.78 -4.48 18.89
CA LYS A 226 14.44 -5.72 19.32
C LYS A 226 15.64 -5.43 20.23
N LYS A 227 16.48 -4.45 19.90
CA LYS A 227 17.64 -4.07 20.71
C LYS A 227 17.21 -3.57 22.09
N TYR A 228 16.20 -2.70 22.13
CA TYR A 228 15.62 -2.19 23.38
C TYR A 228 15.13 -3.34 24.28
N TYR A 229 14.40 -4.30 23.71
CA TYR A 229 13.92 -5.46 24.44
C TYR A 229 15.05 -6.31 25.05
N GLN A 230 16.15 -6.53 24.32
CA GLN A 230 17.28 -7.30 24.84
C GLN A 230 17.99 -6.57 26.00
N VAL A 231 18.15 -5.25 25.89
CA VAL A 231 18.72 -4.42 26.97
C VAL A 231 17.85 -4.49 28.23
N GLU A 232 16.53 -4.36 28.07
CA GLU A 232 15.60 -4.43 29.20
C GLU A 232 15.58 -5.82 29.85
N LYS A 233 15.63 -6.90 29.04
CA LYS A 233 15.76 -8.28 29.54
C LYS A 233 17.05 -8.47 30.35
N ALA A 234 18.18 -7.91 29.88
CA ALA A 234 19.45 -7.95 30.59
C ALA A 234 19.40 -7.16 31.92
N ARG A 235 18.77 -5.98 31.93
CA ARG A 235 18.55 -5.16 33.14
C ARG A 235 17.75 -5.89 34.21
N ILE A 236 16.65 -6.54 33.84
CA ILE A 236 15.82 -7.32 34.76
C ILE A 236 16.62 -8.50 35.32
N ARG A 237 17.33 -9.26 34.48
CA ARG A 237 18.20 -10.36 34.93
C ARG A 237 19.29 -9.89 35.89
N GLY A 238 19.86 -8.71 35.67
CA GLY A 238 20.85 -8.09 36.55
C GLY A 238 20.27 -7.77 37.94
N LYS A 239 19.04 -7.26 38.02
CA LYS A 239 18.35 -7.00 39.29
C LYS A 239 18.05 -8.28 40.08
N VAL A 240 17.63 -9.35 39.40
CA VAL A 240 17.33 -10.64 40.06
C VAL A 240 18.58 -11.33 40.61
N ARG A 241 19.75 -11.14 39.98
CA ARG A 241 21.04 -11.70 40.47
C ARG A 241 21.70 -10.89 41.59
N GLY A 242 21.20 -9.69 41.88
CA GLY A 242 21.71 -8.80 42.93
C GLY A 242 20.93 -8.87 44.25
N ILE A 243 20.02 -9.84 44.37
CA ILE A 243 19.27 -10.23 45.58
C ILE A 243 19.71 -11.66 45.92
#